data_AF-A0A7S7Z9Y7-F1
#
_entry.id   AF-A0A7S7Z9Y7-F1
#
_cell.length_a   1.000
_cell.length_b   1.000
_cell.length_c   1.000
_cell.angle_alpha   90.00
_cell.angle_beta   90.00
_cell.angle_gamma   90.00
#
_symmetry.space_group_name_H-M   'P 1'
#
loop_
_entity.id
_entity.type
_entity.pdbx_description
1 polymer ?
#
loop_
_entity_poly.entity_id
_entity_poly.type
_entity_poly.pdbx_seq_one_letter_code
_entity_poly.pdbx_strand_id
1 'polypeptide(L)'
;MVMTTNEQVGAGDLVEREAAALYRLMTWLSPAFPVGGFSYSSGIEWAVEAGDITDVATLADWLDAMLGDGSGFCDATFLVQAYRAAEAGEDAALGDIAELAAAFVPSRERQLETTSQGRAFIDITRAAWDANGLDAMVAACRTPLVYPVAVGVVAAMHAVPLAPTLHAFLHALVSNWISAASRLIPLGQTDSQRVLVKLEAAAAVTANRALNATLDDLGSATFRADLASLRHETQYTRLFRS
;
A
#
# COMPACT_ATOMS: atom_id res chain seq x y z
N MET A 1 51.41 9.18 0.40
CA MET A 1 51.02 7.77 0.27
C MET A 1 49.51 7.71 0.46
N VAL A 2 48.78 7.87 -0.63
CA VAL A 2 47.30 7.92 -0.64
C VAL A 2 46.82 6.48 -0.79
N MET A 3 46.29 5.89 0.29
CA MET A 3 45.55 4.64 0.21
C MET A 3 44.11 4.97 -0.17
N THR A 4 43.77 4.79 -1.45
CA THR A 4 42.39 4.64 -1.90
C THR A 4 42.02 3.16 -1.78
N THR A 5 41.41 2.76 -0.66
CA THR A 5 40.68 1.48 -0.59
C THR A 5 39.30 1.70 -1.19
N ASN A 6 39.23 1.55 -2.51
CA ASN A 6 37.98 1.35 -3.22
C ASN A 6 37.59 -0.13 -3.01
N GLU A 7 36.86 -0.43 -1.94
CA GLU A 7 36.28 -1.75 -1.75
C GLU A 7 35.26 -1.99 -2.87
N GLN A 8 35.62 -2.85 -3.82
CA GLN A 8 34.68 -3.40 -4.77
C GLN A 8 33.63 -4.18 -3.99
N VAL A 9 32.44 -3.60 -3.83
CA VAL A 9 31.24 -4.34 -3.42
C VAL A 9 31.13 -5.57 -4.32
N GLY A 10 31.37 -6.75 -3.77
CA GLY A 10 31.44 -7.99 -4.53
C GLY A 10 30.06 -8.40 -5.04
N ALA A 11 29.98 -8.97 -6.24
CA ALA A 11 28.73 -9.44 -6.84
C ALA A 11 27.92 -10.40 -5.93
N GLY A 12 28.58 -11.15 -5.04
CA GLY A 12 27.91 -12.02 -4.05
C GLY A 12 27.10 -11.25 -2.99
N ASP A 13 27.62 -10.11 -2.53
CA ASP A 13 26.96 -9.27 -1.51
C ASP A 13 25.72 -8.55 -2.08
N LEU A 14 25.73 -8.23 -3.38
CA LEU A 14 24.53 -7.71 -4.07
C LEU A 14 23.43 -8.77 -4.16
N VAL A 15 23.76 -10.00 -4.55
CA VAL A 15 22.79 -11.10 -4.67
C VAL A 15 22.18 -11.45 -3.31
N GLU A 16 22.97 -11.47 -2.24
CA GLU A 16 22.47 -11.72 -0.89
C GLU A 16 21.52 -10.62 -0.41
N ARG A 17 21.83 -9.34 -0.70
CA ARG A 17 20.95 -8.22 -0.37
C ARG A 17 19.65 -8.23 -1.16
N GLU A 18 19.69 -8.55 -2.45
CA GLU A 18 18.50 -8.73 -3.28
C GLU A 18 17.61 -9.86 -2.77
N ALA A 19 18.19 -11.01 -2.40
CA ALA A 19 17.45 -12.13 -1.84
C ALA A 19 16.79 -11.78 -0.50
N ALA A 20 17.50 -11.08 0.39
CA ALA A 20 16.96 -10.62 1.66
C ALA A 20 15.82 -9.60 1.47
N ALA A 21 15.96 -8.67 0.52
CA ALA A 21 14.92 -7.71 0.16
C ALA A 21 13.67 -8.42 -0.36
N LEU A 22 13.82 -9.37 -1.28
CA LEU A 22 12.70 -10.16 -1.80
C LEU A 22 11.98 -10.94 -0.69
N TYR A 23 12.74 -11.60 0.19
CA TYR A 23 12.17 -12.36 1.31
C TYR A 23 11.35 -11.46 2.26
N ARG A 24 11.85 -10.27 2.57
CA ARG A 24 11.13 -9.27 3.37
C ARG A 24 9.85 -8.83 2.69
N LEU A 25 9.89 -8.48 1.40
CA LEU A 25 8.71 -8.07 0.64
C LEU A 25 7.63 -9.17 0.60
N MET A 26 8.03 -10.41 0.31
CA MET A 26 7.13 -11.56 0.35
C MET A 26 6.50 -11.77 1.73
N THR A 27 7.22 -11.45 2.80
CA THR A 27 6.74 -11.59 4.18
C THR A 27 5.82 -10.44 4.57
N TRP A 28 6.28 -9.20 4.43
CA TRP A 28 5.59 -7.97 4.83
C TRP A 28 4.27 -7.76 4.11
N LEU A 29 4.20 -8.14 2.84
CA LEU A 29 3.06 -7.91 1.97
C LEU A 29 2.27 -9.19 1.67
N SER A 30 2.54 -10.25 2.44
CA SER A 30 1.73 -11.46 2.46
C SER A 30 0.35 -11.18 3.07
N PRO A 31 -0.72 -11.83 2.56
CA PRO A 31 -2.03 -11.82 3.23
C PRO A 31 -1.99 -12.32 4.69
N ALA A 32 -0.97 -13.11 5.06
CA ALA A 32 -0.79 -13.60 6.42
C ALA A 32 -0.08 -12.61 7.35
N PHE A 33 0.46 -11.51 6.83
CA PHE A 33 1.10 -10.48 7.66
C PHE A 33 0.02 -9.78 8.52
N PRO A 34 0.16 -9.72 9.86
CA PRO A 34 -0.98 -9.43 10.75
C PRO A 34 -1.34 -7.94 10.87
N VAL A 35 -1.58 -7.27 9.73
CA VAL A 35 -2.10 -5.89 9.66
C VAL A 35 -3.63 -5.82 9.65
N GLY A 36 -4.31 -6.96 9.56
CA GLY A 36 -5.78 -7.04 9.60
C GLY A 36 -6.48 -6.67 8.29
N GLY A 37 -5.77 -6.66 7.15
CA GLY A 37 -6.32 -6.30 5.84
C GLY A 37 -7.56 -7.09 5.42
N PHE A 38 -7.63 -8.37 5.79
CA PHE A 38 -8.76 -9.25 5.47
C PHE A 38 -10.13 -8.75 5.97
N SER A 39 -10.14 -7.92 7.02
CA SER A 39 -11.37 -7.39 7.63
C SER A 39 -11.97 -6.19 6.88
N TYR A 40 -11.32 -5.69 5.84
CA TYR A 40 -11.69 -4.45 5.17
C TYR A 40 -11.93 -4.67 3.67
N SER A 41 -13.01 -4.10 3.14
CA SER A 41 -13.40 -4.20 1.73
C SER A 41 -13.08 -2.94 0.93
N SER A 42 -12.72 -1.83 1.59
CA SER A 42 -12.49 -0.54 0.94
C SER A 42 -13.70 -0.04 0.14
N GLY A 43 -14.91 -0.22 0.68
CA GLY A 43 -16.19 0.16 0.05
C GLY A 43 -16.72 -0.82 -1.00
N ILE A 44 -16.00 -1.91 -1.31
CA ILE A 44 -16.44 -2.92 -2.29
C ILE A 44 -17.74 -3.61 -1.84
N GLU A 45 -17.93 -3.83 -0.53
CA GLU A 45 -19.17 -4.41 -0.01
C GLU A 45 -20.40 -3.57 -0.39
N TRP A 46 -20.31 -2.25 -0.25
CA TRP A 46 -21.40 -1.36 -0.64
C TRP A 46 -21.60 -1.35 -2.16
N ALA A 47 -20.52 -1.33 -2.95
CA ALA A 47 -20.59 -1.34 -4.41
C ALA A 47 -21.26 -2.60 -4.96
N VAL A 48 -21.06 -3.76 -4.31
CA VAL A 48 -21.77 -4.99 -4.64
C VAL A 48 -23.26 -4.88 -4.30
N GLU A 49 -23.62 -4.41 -3.11
CA GLU A 49 -25.04 -4.24 -2.73
C GLU A 49 -25.76 -3.24 -3.65
N ALA A 50 -25.07 -2.18 -4.07
CA ALA A 50 -25.59 -1.17 -4.98
C ALA A 50 -25.73 -1.65 -6.43
N GLY A 51 -25.19 -2.82 -6.78
CA GLY A 51 -25.20 -3.38 -8.13
C GLY A 51 -24.16 -2.77 -9.08
N ASP A 52 -23.18 -2.04 -8.56
CA ASP A 52 -22.06 -1.52 -9.36
C ASP A 52 -21.05 -2.63 -9.69
N ILE A 53 -20.93 -3.64 -8.82
CA ILE A 53 -20.09 -4.84 -9.01
C ILE A 53 -20.98 -6.09 -8.94
N THR A 54 -21.16 -6.77 -10.06
CA THR A 54 -22.06 -7.94 -10.15
C THR A 54 -21.38 -9.21 -10.64
N ASP A 55 -20.20 -9.09 -11.25
CA ASP A 55 -19.47 -10.20 -11.86
C ASP A 55 -17.97 -9.91 -11.95
N VAL A 56 -17.24 -10.85 -12.56
CA VAL A 56 -15.77 -10.79 -12.74
C VAL A 56 -15.35 -9.59 -13.60
N ALA A 57 -16.14 -9.23 -14.61
CA ALA A 57 -15.81 -8.16 -15.54
C ALA A 57 -15.96 -6.80 -14.87
N THR A 58 -17.12 -6.57 -14.25
CA THR A 58 -17.41 -5.35 -13.48
C THR A 58 -16.46 -5.18 -12.29
N LEU A 59 -16.07 -6.27 -11.61
CA LEU A 59 -15.02 -6.21 -10.59
C LEU A 59 -13.69 -5.74 -11.18
N ALA A 60 -13.23 -6.36 -12.27
CA ALA A 60 -11.95 -6.01 -12.87
C ALA A 60 -11.91 -4.53 -13.29
N ASP A 61 -12.99 -4.03 -13.88
CA ASP A 61 -13.08 -2.63 -14.33
C ASP A 61 -13.13 -1.66 -13.13
N TRP A 62 -13.82 -2.04 -12.05
CA TRP A 62 -13.82 -1.27 -10.81
C TRP A 62 -12.43 -1.19 -10.16
N LEU A 63 -11.72 -2.32 -10.09
CA LEU A 63 -10.37 -2.38 -9.50
C LEU A 63 -9.33 -1.66 -10.37
N ASP A 64 -9.46 -1.72 -11.69
CA ASP A 64 -8.60 -0.97 -12.62
C ASP A 64 -8.71 0.55 -12.35
N ALA A 65 -9.93 1.06 -12.21
CA ALA A 65 -10.17 2.46 -11.86
C ALA A 65 -9.65 2.81 -10.46
N MET A 66 -9.91 1.99 -9.44
CA MET A 66 -9.37 2.21 -8.09
C MET A 66 -7.84 2.21 -8.06
N LEU A 67 -7.21 1.32 -8.83
CA LEU A 67 -5.78 1.15 -8.89
C LEU A 67 -5.12 2.34 -9.60
N GLY A 68 -5.58 2.64 -10.82
CA GLY A 68 -4.98 3.64 -11.69
C GLY A 68 -5.36 5.06 -11.35
N ASP A 69 -6.62 5.34 -11.04
CA ASP A 69 -7.16 6.70 -10.96
C ASP A 69 -7.73 7.05 -9.58
N GLY A 70 -7.59 6.15 -8.61
CA GLY A 70 -8.12 6.31 -7.26
C GLY A 70 -7.08 6.11 -6.16
N SER A 71 -7.49 5.39 -5.13
CA SER A 71 -6.68 5.15 -3.93
C SER A 71 -5.37 4.40 -4.21
N GLY A 72 -5.32 3.53 -5.21
CA GLY A 72 -4.09 2.79 -5.56
C GLY A 72 -2.94 3.71 -5.95
N PHE A 73 -3.21 4.68 -6.83
CA PHE A 73 -2.21 5.67 -7.23
C PHE A 73 -1.83 6.63 -6.10
N CYS A 74 -2.80 7.06 -5.30
CA CYS A 74 -2.54 7.96 -4.17
C CYS A 74 -1.68 7.27 -3.11
N ASP A 75 -2.06 6.05 -2.70
CA ASP A 75 -1.30 5.25 -1.73
C ASP A 75 0.11 4.93 -2.26
N ALA A 76 0.24 4.61 -3.55
CA ALA A 76 1.54 4.42 -4.22
C ALA A 76 2.42 5.67 -4.16
N THR A 77 1.85 6.84 -4.43
CA THR A 77 2.58 8.11 -4.44
C THR A 77 3.02 8.48 -3.02
N PHE A 78 2.16 8.33 -2.01
CA PHE A 78 2.54 8.54 -0.62
C PHE A 78 3.64 7.58 -0.16
N LEU A 79 3.59 6.31 -0.55
CA LEU A 79 4.67 5.35 -0.28
C LEU A 79 6.00 5.82 -0.87
N VAL A 80 6.00 6.22 -2.14
CA VAL A 80 7.21 6.71 -2.85
C VAL A 80 7.79 7.94 -2.17
N GLN A 81 6.96 8.93 -1.85
CA GLN A 81 7.42 10.17 -1.22
C GLN A 81 7.93 9.92 0.21
N ALA A 82 7.24 9.09 0.99
CA ALA A 82 7.68 8.72 2.34
C ALA A 82 9.01 7.95 2.32
N TYR A 83 9.17 7.02 1.38
CA TYR A 83 10.42 6.28 1.21
C TYR A 83 11.58 7.24 0.93
N ARG A 84 11.42 8.16 -0.04
CA ARG A 84 12.46 9.11 -0.43
C ARG A 84 12.84 10.05 0.72
N ALA A 85 11.86 10.58 1.43
CA ALA A 85 12.10 11.44 2.59
C ALA A 85 12.84 10.70 3.71
N ALA A 86 12.45 9.45 3.98
CA ALA A 86 13.11 8.61 4.99
C ALA A 86 14.55 8.24 4.58
N GLU A 87 14.78 7.88 3.32
CA GLU A 87 16.11 7.58 2.78
C GLU A 87 17.04 8.80 2.83
N ALA A 88 16.52 9.99 2.55
CA ALA A 88 17.27 11.24 2.61
C ALA A 88 17.47 11.78 4.04
N GLY A 89 16.79 11.23 5.05
CA GLY A 89 16.82 11.74 6.42
C GLY A 89 16.12 13.11 6.56
N GLU A 90 15.12 13.39 5.73
CA GLU A 90 14.36 14.65 5.72
C GLU A 90 13.15 14.58 6.65
N ASP A 91 13.40 14.51 7.95
CA ASP A 91 12.38 14.33 9.00
C ASP A 91 11.18 15.30 8.89
N ALA A 92 11.44 16.57 8.55
CA ALA A 92 10.39 17.57 8.40
C ALA A 92 9.48 17.26 7.20
N ALA A 93 10.08 16.93 6.04
CA ALA A 93 9.32 16.57 4.84
C ALA A 93 8.52 15.28 5.06
N LEU A 94 9.12 14.30 5.75
CA LEU A 94 8.41 13.07 6.11
C LEU A 94 7.20 13.34 7.01
N GLY A 95 7.33 14.24 7.97
CA GLY A 95 6.21 14.70 8.80
C GLY A 95 5.08 15.32 7.98
N ASP A 96 5.41 16.23 7.07
CA ASP A 96 4.42 16.89 6.20
C ASP A 96 3.72 15.87 5.26
N ILE A 97 4.48 14.91 4.72
CA ILE A 97 3.95 13.80 3.91
C ILE A 97 2.99 12.94 4.72
N ALA A 98 3.37 12.57 5.95
CA ALA A 98 2.54 11.74 6.81
C ALA A 98 1.23 12.44 7.21
N GLU A 99 1.29 13.73 7.51
CA GLU A 99 0.12 14.56 7.81
C GLU A 99 -0.82 14.65 6.59
N LEU A 100 -0.26 14.97 5.41
CA LEU A 100 -1.04 15.05 4.18
C LEU A 100 -1.69 13.70 3.84
N ALA A 101 -0.93 12.60 3.94
CA ALA A 101 -1.44 11.26 3.65
C ALA A 101 -2.60 10.87 4.57
N ALA A 102 -2.53 11.21 5.85
CA ALA A 102 -3.62 10.99 6.80
C ALA A 102 -4.85 11.86 6.50
N ALA A 103 -4.64 13.11 6.08
CA ALA A 103 -5.72 14.04 5.74
C ALA A 103 -6.39 13.72 4.39
N PHE A 104 -5.67 13.07 3.46
CA PHE A 104 -6.17 12.75 2.12
C PHE A 104 -7.20 11.61 2.10
N VAL A 105 -7.35 10.87 3.20
CA VAL A 105 -8.23 9.69 3.27
C VAL A 105 -9.70 10.13 3.28
N PRO A 106 -10.54 9.66 2.32
CA PRO A 106 -11.84 10.28 2.04
C PRO A 106 -12.95 9.95 3.04
N SER A 107 -12.83 8.88 3.83
CA SER A 107 -13.87 8.43 4.77
C SER A 107 -13.30 8.07 6.13
N ARG A 108 -14.15 8.06 7.16
CA ARG A 108 -13.73 7.75 8.53
C ARG A 108 -13.33 6.29 8.67
N GLU A 109 -14.06 5.38 8.02
CA GLU A 109 -13.73 3.95 8.04
C GLU A 109 -12.43 3.65 7.29
N ARG A 110 -12.18 4.32 6.16
CA ARG A 110 -10.91 4.17 5.44
C ARG A 110 -9.75 4.76 6.25
N GLN A 111 -9.96 5.87 6.96
CA GLN A 111 -8.96 6.46 7.84
C GLN A 111 -8.60 5.49 8.97
N LEU A 112 -9.61 4.90 9.61
CA LEU A 112 -9.42 3.92 10.67
C LEU A 112 -8.68 2.67 10.15
N GLU A 113 -9.07 2.17 8.99
CA GLU A 113 -8.43 1.04 8.32
C GLU A 113 -6.93 1.29 8.12
N THR A 114 -6.58 2.36 7.39
CA THR A 114 -5.19 2.58 6.95
C THR A 114 -4.27 2.96 8.11
N THR A 115 -4.77 3.70 9.10
CA THR A 115 -3.99 4.03 10.31
C THR A 115 -3.81 2.81 11.22
N SER A 116 -4.80 1.92 11.32
CA SER A 116 -4.68 0.68 12.09
C SER A 116 -3.68 -0.28 11.44
N GLN A 117 -3.72 -0.41 10.11
CA GLN A 117 -2.77 -1.19 9.33
C GLN A 117 -1.35 -0.64 9.45
N GLY A 118 -1.17 0.69 9.30
CA GLY A 118 0.13 1.34 9.44
C GLY A 118 0.73 1.15 10.84
N ARG A 119 -0.06 1.32 11.90
CA ARG A 119 0.37 1.04 13.27
C ARG A 119 0.79 -0.42 13.45
N ALA A 120 -0.06 -1.36 13.03
CA ALA A 120 0.25 -2.78 13.16
C ALA A 120 1.55 -3.13 12.41
N PHE A 121 1.73 -2.59 11.21
CA PHE A 121 2.92 -2.79 10.40
C PHE A 121 4.19 -2.33 11.11
N ILE A 122 4.18 -1.10 11.65
CA ILE A 122 5.31 -0.56 12.44
C ILE A 122 5.57 -1.42 13.69
N ASP A 123 4.52 -1.78 14.44
CA ASP A 123 4.69 -2.53 15.69
C ASP A 123 5.28 -3.93 15.45
N ILE A 124 4.85 -4.63 14.40
CA ILE A 124 5.37 -5.95 14.04
C ILE A 124 6.81 -5.85 13.49
N THR A 125 7.07 -4.88 12.63
CA THR A 125 8.41 -4.69 12.04
C THR A 125 9.42 -4.29 13.10
N ARG A 126 9.07 -3.38 14.02
CA ARG A 126 9.88 -3.08 15.22
C ARG A 126 10.22 -4.33 16.02
N ALA A 127 9.26 -5.25 16.21
CA ALA A 127 9.46 -6.44 17.01
C ALA A 127 10.30 -7.53 16.32
N ALA A 128 10.19 -7.68 15.00
CA ALA A 128 10.76 -8.81 14.25
C ALA A 128 11.94 -8.46 13.34
N TRP A 129 12.06 -7.19 12.93
CA TRP A 129 13.12 -6.65 12.10
C TRP A 129 13.54 -5.29 12.66
N ASP A 130 14.00 -5.26 13.90
CA ASP A 130 14.42 -3.99 14.53
C ASP A 130 15.46 -3.27 13.65
N ALA A 131 15.25 -1.97 13.45
CA ALA A 131 16.09 -1.10 12.65
C ALA A 131 16.44 0.13 13.48
N ASN A 132 17.75 0.35 13.66
CA ASN A 132 18.25 1.51 14.38
C ASN A 132 17.67 2.80 13.79
N GLY A 133 16.97 3.59 14.61
CA GLY A 133 16.39 4.86 14.19
C GLY A 133 14.92 4.81 13.75
N LEU A 134 14.30 3.62 13.63
CA LEU A 134 12.88 3.50 13.27
C LEU A 134 11.97 4.30 14.22
N ASP A 135 12.21 4.23 15.53
CA ASP A 135 11.42 4.97 16.51
C ASP A 135 11.59 6.49 16.41
N ALA A 136 12.80 6.96 16.09
CA ALA A 136 13.05 8.38 15.87
C ALA A 136 12.30 8.87 14.61
N MET A 137 12.35 8.08 13.53
CA MET A 137 11.66 8.36 12.27
C MET A 137 10.13 8.39 12.46
N VAL A 138 9.57 7.41 13.16
CA VAL A 138 8.14 7.38 13.50
C VAL A 138 7.75 8.56 14.39
N ALA A 139 8.59 8.93 15.36
CA ALA A 139 8.35 10.10 16.20
C ALA A 139 8.39 11.42 15.41
N ALA A 140 9.24 11.52 14.39
CA ALA A 140 9.31 12.69 13.50
C ALA A 140 8.02 12.95 12.72
N CYS A 141 7.23 11.90 12.45
CA CYS A 141 6.01 11.98 11.66
C CYS A 141 4.85 12.71 12.37
N ARG A 142 4.90 12.88 13.71
CA ARG A 142 3.93 13.59 14.58
C ARG A 142 2.45 13.15 14.54
N THR A 143 2.07 12.33 13.56
CA THR A 143 0.73 11.77 13.35
C THR A 143 0.82 10.25 13.22
N PRO A 144 -0.25 9.47 13.49
CA PRO A 144 -0.30 8.07 13.14
C PRO A 144 -0.03 7.85 11.65
N LEU A 145 0.93 6.98 11.33
CA LEU A 145 1.26 6.65 9.96
C LEU A 145 0.14 5.83 9.32
N VAL A 146 -0.35 6.30 8.18
CA VAL A 146 -1.18 5.48 7.29
C VAL A 146 -0.34 4.37 6.65
N TYR A 147 -0.98 3.29 6.24
CA TYR A 147 -0.31 2.08 5.78
C TYR A 147 0.74 2.30 4.66
N PRO A 148 0.48 3.03 3.56
CA PRO A 148 1.49 3.25 2.52
C PRO A 148 2.73 3.99 3.03
N VAL A 149 2.56 4.98 3.91
CA VAL A 149 3.67 5.75 4.51
C VAL A 149 4.49 4.84 5.42
N ALA A 150 3.84 4.03 6.26
CA ALA A 150 4.52 3.06 7.11
C ALA A 150 5.36 2.05 6.31
N VAL A 151 4.82 1.52 5.20
CA VAL A 151 5.55 0.60 4.31
C VAL A 151 6.74 1.31 3.67
N GLY A 152 6.57 2.54 3.17
CA GLY A 152 7.64 3.33 2.56
C GLY A 152 8.80 3.59 3.52
N VAL A 153 8.49 4.02 4.75
CA VAL A 153 9.49 4.28 5.80
C VAL A 153 10.26 3.02 6.15
N VAL A 154 9.57 1.92 6.45
CA VAL A 154 10.22 0.65 6.84
C VAL A 154 11.08 0.10 5.69
N ALA A 155 10.59 0.15 4.45
CA ALA A 155 11.36 -0.31 3.30
C ALA A 155 12.66 0.49 3.11
N ALA A 156 12.61 1.82 3.27
CA ALA A 156 13.80 2.68 3.23
C ALA A 156 14.79 2.33 4.36
N MET A 157 14.29 2.20 5.59
CA MET A 157 15.11 1.85 6.77
C MET A 157 15.83 0.50 6.65
N HIS A 158 15.25 -0.44 5.90
CA HIS A 158 15.85 -1.75 5.64
C HIS A 158 16.61 -1.84 4.32
N ALA A 159 16.81 -0.72 3.61
CA ALA A 159 17.42 -0.67 2.29
C ALA A 159 16.78 -1.64 1.28
N VAL A 160 15.46 -1.86 1.38
CA VAL A 160 14.70 -2.62 0.39
C VAL A 160 14.46 -1.72 -0.81
N PRO A 161 14.80 -2.12 -2.04
CA PRO A 161 14.69 -1.23 -3.19
C PRO A 161 13.25 -0.72 -3.41
N LEU A 162 13.12 0.59 -3.70
CA LEU A 162 11.83 1.28 -3.82
C LEU A 162 10.91 0.66 -4.88
N ALA A 163 11.40 0.44 -6.11
CA ALA A 163 10.55 -0.07 -7.19
C ALA A 163 9.94 -1.47 -6.86
N PRO A 164 10.72 -2.49 -6.44
CA PRO A 164 10.17 -3.74 -5.94
C PRO A 164 9.18 -3.58 -4.78
N THR A 165 9.46 -2.67 -3.84
CA THR A 165 8.56 -2.37 -2.72
C THR A 165 7.20 -1.90 -3.22
N LEU A 166 7.21 -0.96 -4.17
CA LEU A 166 5.99 -0.38 -4.72
C LEU A 166 5.16 -1.40 -5.50
N HIS A 167 5.80 -2.22 -6.35
CA HIS A 167 5.11 -3.27 -7.10
C HIS A 167 4.50 -4.32 -6.16
N ALA A 168 5.24 -4.76 -5.14
CA ALA A 168 4.74 -5.70 -4.15
C ALA A 168 3.56 -5.11 -3.37
N PHE A 169 3.62 -3.81 -3.02
CA PHE A 169 2.56 -3.12 -2.29
C PHE A 169 1.27 -3.06 -3.11
N LEU A 170 1.35 -2.65 -4.39
CA LEU A 170 0.20 -2.60 -5.29
C LEU A 170 -0.40 -4.00 -5.53
N HIS A 171 0.45 -5.02 -5.69
CA HIS A 171 0.00 -6.41 -5.80
C HIS A 171 -0.77 -6.85 -4.55
N ALA A 172 -0.27 -6.55 -3.35
CA ALA A 172 -0.93 -6.89 -2.10
C ALA A 172 -2.26 -6.16 -1.91
N LEU A 173 -2.32 -4.88 -2.31
CA LEU A 173 -3.54 -4.07 -2.29
C LEU A 173 -4.63 -4.68 -3.18
N VAL A 174 -4.30 -4.96 -4.46
CA VAL A 174 -5.22 -5.59 -5.42
C VAL A 174 -5.64 -6.98 -4.95
N SER A 175 -4.71 -7.77 -4.41
CA SER A 175 -5.01 -9.11 -3.86
C SER A 175 -6.02 -9.03 -2.70
N ASN A 176 -5.90 -8.03 -1.83
CA ASN A 176 -6.85 -7.82 -0.74
C ASN A 176 -8.25 -7.44 -1.26
N TRP A 177 -8.32 -6.54 -2.25
CA TRP A 177 -9.59 -6.15 -2.87
C TRP A 177 -10.29 -7.34 -3.55
N ILE A 178 -9.56 -8.17 -4.30
CA ILE A 178 -10.10 -9.39 -4.91
C ILE A 178 -10.56 -10.37 -3.83
N SER A 179 -9.80 -10.52 -2.73
CA SER A 179 -10.19 -11.38 -1.61
C SER A 179 -11.49 -10.90 -0.95
N ALA A 180 -11.68 -9.58 -0.79
CA ALA A 180 -12.92 -9.02 -0.30
C ALA A 180 -14.09 -9.32 -1.27
N ALA A 181 -13.92 -9.01 -2.55
CA ALA A 181 -14.93 -9.24 -3.58
C ALA A 181 -15.36 -10.71 -3.68
N SER A 182 -14.42 -11.66 -3.57
CA SER A 182 -14.73 -13.10 -3.64
C SER A 182 -15.63 -13.62 -2.52
N ARG A 183 -15.79 -12.84 -1.44
CA ARG A 183 -16.69 -13.14 -0.32
C ARG A 183 -18.08 -12.50 -0.49
N LEU A 184 -18.23 -11.59 -1.46
CA LEU A 184 -19.41 -10.78 -1.69
C LEU A 184 -20.19 -11.22 -2.94
N ILE A 185 -19.48 -11.63 -3.99
CA ILE A 185 -20.06 -12.15 -5.23
C ILE A 185 -19.60 -13.60 -5.47
N PRO A 186 -20.37 -14.42 -6.22
CA PRO A 186 -20.02 -15.81 -6.52
C PRO A 186 -18.84 -15.89 -7.51
N LEU A 187 -17.64 -15.61 -7.01
CA LEU A 187 -16.38 -15.63 -7.74
C LEU A 187 -15.65 -16.94 -7.45
N GLY A 188 -15.31 -17.68 -8.52
CA GLY A 188 -14.47 -18.87 -8.38
C GLY A 188 -13.00 -18.49 -8.09
N GLN A 189 -12.25 -19.38 -7.44
CA GLN A 189 -10.82 -19.17 -7.16
C GLN A 189 -9.99 -18.87 -8.42
N THR A 190 -10.27 -19.58 -9.51
CA THR A 190 -9.62 -19.36 -10.81
C THR A 190 -9.94 -17.97 -11.37
N ASP A 191 -11.15 -17.48 -11.18
CA ASP A 191 -11.55 -16.17 -11.68
C ASP A 191 -10.89 -15.05 -10.89
N SER A 192 -10.73 -15.19 -9.57
CA SER A 192 -9.92 -14.29 -8.76
C SER A 192 -8.48 -14.14 -9.29
N GLN A 193 -7.85 -15.26 -9.68
CA GLN A 193 -6.51 -15.23 -10.26
C GLN A 193 -6.49 -14.59 -11.65
N ARG A 194 -7.51 -14.83 -12.48
CA ARG A 194 -7.65 -14.18 -13.79
C ARG A 194 -7.77 -12.67 -13.67
N VAL A 195 -8.51 -12.17 -12.69
CA VAL A 195 -8.62 -10.73 -12.40
C VAL A 195 -7.27 -10.15 -11.99
N LEU A 196 -6.55 -10.83 -11.09
CA LEU A 196 -5.23 -10.39 -10.66
C LEU A 196 -4.24 -10.29 -11.83
N VAL A 197 -4.21 -11.29 -12.71
CA VAL A 197 -3.39 -11.28 -13.94
C VAL A 197 -3.83 -10.16 -14.90
N LYS A 198 -5.14 -9.93 -15.07
CA LYS A 198 -5.64 -8.83 -15.92
C LYS A 198 -5.15 -7.46 -15.43
N LEU A 199 -5.01 -7.27 -14.12
CA LEU A 199 -4.58 -6.01 -13.50
C LEU A 199 -3.06 -5.83 -13.42
N GLU A 200 -2.26 -6.81 -13.82
CA GLU A 200 -0.79 -6.75 -13.74
C GLU A 200 -0.23 -5.53 -14.50
N ALA A 201 -0.69 -5.33 -15.74
CA ALA A 201 -0.24 -4.20 -16.55
C ALA A 201 -0.66 -2.85 -15.95
N ALA A 202 -1.88 -2.76 -15.40
CA ALA A 202 -2.37 -1.56 -14.75
C ALA A 202 -1.57 -1.24 -13.47
N ALA A 203 -1.21 -2.26 -12.68
CA ALA A 203 -0.33 -2.09 -11.52
C ALA A 203 1.05 -1.57 -11.94
N ALA A 204 1.62 -2.09 -13.03
CA ALA A 204 2.91 -1.64 -13.52
C ALA A 204 2.89 -0.19 -14.04
N VAL A 205 1.84 0.19 -14.78
CA VAL A 205 1.64 1.57 -15.24
C VAL A 205 1.47 2.51 -14.04
N THR A 206 0.67 2.12 -13.06
CA THR A 206 0.43 2.89 -11.82
C THR A 206 1.72 3.07 -11.02
N ALA A 207 2.51 2.01 -10.86
CA ALA A 207 3.80 2.06 -10.19
C ALA A 207 4.76 3.05 -10.88
N ASN A 208 4.89 2.94 -12.20
CA ASN A 208 5.74 3.85 -12.96
C ASN A 208 5.25 5.30 -12.86
N ARG A 209 3.93 5.54 -12.88
CA ARG A 209 3.37 6.88 -12.69
C ARG A 209 3.73 7.43 -11.30
N ALA A 210 3.50 6.66 -10.25
CA ALA A 210 3.79 7.07 -8.87
C ALA A 210 5.30 7.31 -8.61
N LEU A 211 6.19 6.54 -9.23
CA LEU A 211 7.63 6.76 -9.14
C LEU A 211 8.05 8.13 -9.68
N ASN A 212 7.32 8.67 -10.67
CA ASN A 212 7.61 9.95 -11.31
C ASN A 212 6.70 11.09 -10.82
N ALA A 213 5.73 10.80 -9.95
CA ALA A 213 4.77 11.77 -9.44
C ALA A 213 5.35 12.58 -8.27
N THR A 214 4.80 13.78 -8.12
CA THR A 214 4.96 14.65 -6.96
C THR A 214 3.68 14.66 -6.12
N LEU A 215 3.71 15.29 -4.95
CA LEU A 215 2.49 15.47 -4.14
C LEU A 215 1.43 16.32 -4.85
N ASP A 216 1.83 17.21 -5.77
CA ASP A 216 0.89 18.04 -6.54
C ASP A 216 0.11 17.25 -7.60
N ASP A 217 0.55 16.03 -7.92
CA ASP A 217 -0.13 15.13 -8.85
C ASP A 217 -1.20 14.27 -8.15
N LEU A 218 -1.32 14.38 -6.82
CA LEU A 218 -2.31 13.62 -6.05
C LEU A 218 -3.74 14.03 -6.43
N GLY A 219 -4.55 13.03 -6.72
CA GLY A 219 -5.95 13.20 -7.05
C GLY A 219 -6.64 11.86 -7.26
N SER A 220 -7.89 11.76 -6.80
CA SER A 220 -8.79 10.65 -7.08
C SER A 220 -9.82 11.10 -8.11
N ALA A 221 -9.98 10.34 -9.19
CA ALA A 221 -11.09 10.45 -10.13
C ALA A 221 -12.14 9.34 -9.90
N THR A 222 -12.06 8.62 -8.77
CA THR A 222 -12.96 7.50 -8.43
C THR A 222 -14.10 7.92 -7.51
N PHE A 223 -14.87 8.95 -7.89
CA PHE A 223 -15.96 9.49 -7.09
C PHE A 223 -16.95 8.44 -6.57
N ARG A 224 -17.25 7.43 -7.41
CA ARG A 224 -18.18 6.36 -7.03
C ARG A 224 -17.59 5.44 -5.96
N ALA A 225 -16.29 5.16 -6.00
CA ALA A 225 -15.60 4.38 -4.97
C ALA A 225 -15.47 5.17 -3.66
N ASP A 226 -15.17 6.47 -3.74
CA ASP A 226 -15.14 7.35 -2.57
C ASP A 226 -16.52 7.42 -1.90
N LEU A 227 -17.59 7.54 -2.70
CA LEU A 227 -18.96 7.49 -2.20
C LEU A 227 -19.30 6.11 -1.62
N ALA A 228 -18.85 5.02 -2.23
CA ALA A 228 -19.08 3.67 -1.72
C ALA A 228 -18.49 3.50 -0.33
N SER A 229 -17.26 3.97 -0.11
CA SER A 229 -16.62 3.96 1.21
C SER A 229 -17.40 4.78 2.24
N LEU A 230 -17.88 5.97 1.87
CA LEU A 230 -18.70 6.81 2.76
C LEU A 230 -20.07 6.19 3.07
N ARG A 231 -20.68 5.53 2.08
CA ARG A 231 -22.00 4.90 2.25
C ARG A 231 -21.95 3.63 3.07
N HIS A 232 -20.85 2.88 2.97
CA HIS A 232 -20.59 1.70 3.78
C HIS A 232 -20.70 1.97 5.30
N GLU A 233 -20.35 3.18 5.75
CA GLU A 233 -20.49 3.59 7.17
C GLU A 233 -21.94 3.49 7.68
N THR A 234 -22.93 3.57 6.79
CA THR A 234 -24.37 3.55 7.10
C THR A 234 -25.10 2.33 6.54
N GLN A 235 -24.37 1.35 5.99
CA GLN A 235 -24.96 0.13 5.42
C GLN A 235 -25.52 -0.78 6.51
N TYR A 236 -26.71 -1.34 6.28
CA TYR A 236 -27.45 -2.09 7.31
C TYR A 236 -26.88 -3.49 7.53
N THR A 237 -26.60 -4.22 6.44
CA THR A 237 -26.00 -5.56 6.49
C THR A 237 -24.54 -5.46 6.10
N ARG A 238 -23.63 -5.87 6.98
CA ARG A 238 -22.18 -5.71 6.78
C ARG A 238 -21.41 -6.96 7.20
N LEU A 239 -20.54 -7.43 6.32
CA LEU A 239 -19.55 -8.47 6.55
C LEU A 239 -18.18 -7.87 6.90
N PHE A 240 -17.89 -6.65 6.43
CA PHE A 240 -16.60 -5.97 6.56
C PHE A 240 -16.65 -4.74 7.48
N ARG A 241 -15.46 -4.35 7.95
CA ARG A 241 -15.27 -3.18 8.84
C ARG A 241 -15.12 -1.85 8.07
N SER A 242 -14.86 -1.90 6.76
CA SER A 242 -14.85 -0.79 5.78
C SER A 242 -15.14 -1.29 4.37
#